data_AF-A0A1M5B8T2-F1
#
_entry.id   AF-A0A1M5B8T2-F1
#
_cell.length_a   1.000
_cell.length_b   1.000
_cell.length_c   1.000
_cell.angle_alpha   90.00
_cell.angle_beta   90.00
_cell.angle_gamma   90.00
#
_symmetry.space_group_name_H-M   'P 1'
#
loop_
_entity.id
_entity.type
_entity.pdbx_description
1 polymer ?
#
loop_
_entity_poly.entity_id
_entity_poly.type
_entity_poly.pdbx_seq_one_letter_code
_entity_poly.pdbx_strand_id
1 'polypeptide(L)'
;MQFSDRDILADMLTGTKMISTGYHMAVLEAANDRVRNTLIHINNEEMNTQKQIFDLMHSRGWYPLDPVFTGTPMGPEATNIRGPEGPMGRMAPGMGPAQM
;
A
#
# COMPACT_ATOMS: atom_id res chain seq x y z
N MET A 1 19.21 -4.60 25.69
CA MET A 1 18.79 -4.52 24.27
C MET A 1 18.08 -3.19 24.09
N GLN A 2 18.42 -2.42 23.05
CA GLN A 2 17.68 -1.23 22.67
C GLN A 2 17.04 -1.51 21.32
N PHE A 3 15.71 -1.45 21.24
CA PHE A 3 14.98 -1.64 19.99
C PHE A 3 14.96 -0.33 19.22
N SER A 4 15.13 -0.41 17.89
CA SER A 4 14.92 0.75 17.04
C SER A 4 13.43 1.03 16.86
N ASP A 5 13.08 2.27 16.54
CA ASP A 5 11.72 2.65 16.15
C ASP A 5 11.15 1.73 15.04
N ARG A 6 12.01 1.31 14.11
CA ARG A 6 11.62 0.40 13.03
C ARG A 6 11.24 -0.97 13.58
N ASP A 7 12.01 -1.51 14.53
CA ASP A 7 11.74 -2.81 15.14
C ASP A 7 10.44 -2.75 15.95
N ILE A 8 10.24 -1.68 16.71
CA ILE A 8 9.02 -1.46 17.50
C ILE A 8 7.81 -1.36 16.57
N LEU A 9 7.86 -0.57 15.50
CA LEU A 9 6.75 -0.45 14.55
C LEU A 9 6.50 -1.75 13.79
N ALA A 10 7.53 -2.52 13.44
CA ALA A 10 7.38 -3.81 12.78
C ALA A 10 6.69 -4.85 13.68
N ASP A 11 7.03 -4.86 14.97
CA ASP A 11 6.36 -5.69 15.97
C ASP A 11 4.89 -5.28 16.12
N MET A 12 4.62 -3.98 16.30
CA MET A 12 3.24 -3.47 16.39
C MET A 12 2.43 -3.75 15.12
N LEU A 13 3.02 -3.60 13.92
CA LEU A 13 2.37 -3.92 12.65
C LEU A 13 1.96 -5.40 12.57
N THR A 14 2.76 -6.29 13.15
CA THR A 14 2.46 -7.72 13.19
C THR A 14 1.43 -8.03 14.28
N GLY A 15 1.58 -7.44 15.46
CA GLY A 15 0.66 -7.57 16.59
C GLY A 15 -0.76 -7.17 16.20
N THR A 16 -0.92 -6.01 15.57
CA THR A 16 -2.24 -5.50 15.13
C THR A 16 -2.94 -6.45 14.14
N LYS A 17 -2.19 -7.08 13.22
CA LYS A 17 -2.75 -8.10 12.30
C LYS A 17 -3.20 -9.36 13.04
N MET A 18 -2.42 -9.81 14.03
CA MET A 18 -2.78 -10.98 14.85
C MET A 18 -4.03 -10.69 15.68
N ILE A 19 -4.09 -9.53 16.33
CA ILE A 19 -5.25 -9.09 17.11
C ILE A 19 -6.49 -9.01 16.22
N SER A 20 -6.38 -8.39 15.04
CA SER A 20 -7.51 -8.28 14.11
C SER A 20 -8.00 -9.65 13.63
N THR A 21 -7.10 -10.59 13.38
CA THR A 21 -7.46 -11.99 13.06
C THR A 21 -8.22 -12.64 14.22
N GLY A 22 -7.78 -12.43 15.45
CA GLY A 22 -8.47 -12.92 16.65
C GLY A 22 -9.87 -12.34 16.80
N TYR A 23 -10.04 -11.03 16.61
CA TYR A 23 -11.37 -10.41 16.62
C TYR A 23 -12.26 -10.93 15.49
N HIS A 24 -11.71 -11.16 14.30
CA HIS A 24 -12.48 -11.73 13.19
C HIS A 24 -13.09 -13.09 13.57
N MET A 25 -12.28 -13.99 14.14
CA MET A 25 -12.78 -15.28 14.62
C MET A 25 -13.85 -15.11 15.71
N ALA A 26 -13.60 -14.23 16.70
CA ALA A 26 -14.56 -13.97 17.77
C ALA A 26 -15.90 -13.39 17.26
N VAL A 27 -15.87 -12.53 16.23
CA VAL A 27 -17.08 -11.99 15.57
C VAL A 27 -17.88 -13.09 14.88
N LEU A 28 -17.21 -14.05 14.23
CA LEU A 28 -17.88 -15.16 13.55
C LEU A 28 -18.54 -16.14 14.53
N GLU A 29 -17.95 -16.31 15.72
CA GLU A 29 -18.43 -17.24 16.75
C GLU A 29 -19.41 -16.60 17.76
N ALA A 30 -19.57 -15.27 17.74
CA ALA A 30 -20.44 -14.56 18.66
C ALA A 30 -21.94 -14.81 18.38
N ALA A 31 -22.61 -15.54 19.28
CA ALA A 31 -24.05 -15.80 19.21
C ALA A 31 -24.94 -14.62 19.65
N ASN A 32 -24.39 -13.66 20.40
CA ASN A 32 -25.11 -12.48 20.87
C ASN A 32 -24.79 -11.28 19.98
N ASP A 33 -25.81 -10.68 19.36
CA ASP A 33 -25.63 -9.57 18.43
C ASP A 33 -24.97 -8.34 19.05
N ARG A 34 -25.25 -8.04 20.33
CA ARG A 34 -24.61 -6.92 21.02
C ARG A 34 -23.11 -7.17 21.17
N VAL A 35 -22.72 -8.37 21.61
CA VAL A 35 -21.30 -8.76 21.73
C VAL A 35 -20.63 -8.74 20.36
N ARG A 36 -21.27 -9.32 19.34
CA ARG A 36 -20.78 -9.34 17.96
C ARG A 36 -20.50 -7.92 17.46
N ASN A 37 -21.45 -7.00 17.63
CA ASN A 37 -21.31 -5.63 17.19
C ASN A 37 -20.21 -4.88 17.96
N THR A 38 -20.04 -5.15 19.26
CA THR A 38 -18.91 -4.60 20.03
C THR A 38 -17.57 -5.10 19.51
N LEU A 39 -17.44 -6.39 19.21
CA LEU A 39 -16.20 -6.96 18.65
C LEU A 39 -15.88 -6.39 17.26
N ILE A 40 -16.91 -6.20 16.41
CA ILE A 40 -16.74 -5.53 15.11
C ILE A 40 -16.22 -4.12 15.30
N HIS A 41 -16.80 -3.34 16.23
CA HIS A 41 -16.36 -1.98 16.51
C HIS A 41 -14.88 -1.93 16.91
N ILE A 42 -14.49 -2.76 17.89
CA ILE A 42 -13.10 -2.81 18.36
C ILE A 42 -12.15 -3.26 17.24
N ASN A 43 -12.55 -4.25 16.44
CA ASN A 43 -11.74 -4.69 15.30
C ASN A 43 -11.52 -3.56 14.28
N ASN A 44 -12.55 -2.72 14.03
CA ASN A 44 -12.40 -1.58 13.15
C ASN A 44 -11.39 -0.55 13.70
N GLU A 45 -11.39 -0.31 15.01
CA GLU A 45 -10.39 0.55 15.67
C GLU A 45 -8.97 -0.03 15.53
N GLU A 46 -8.82 -1.34 15.67
CA GLU A 46 -7.55 -2.03 15.48
C GLU A 46 -7.05 -1.94 14.03
N MET A 47 -7.94 -2.16 13.05
CA MET A 47 -7.61 -2.02 11.63
C MET A 47 -7.20 -0.59 11.26
N ASN A 48 -7.85 0.42 11.85
CA ASN A 48 -7.45 1.82 11.69
C ASN A 48 -6.05 2.08 12.27
N THR A 49 -5.75 1.52 13.44
CA THR A 49 -4.42 1.62 14.07
C THR A 49 -3.35 0.94 13.23
N GLN A 50 -3.63 -0.27 12.73
CA GLN A 50 -2.76 -1.01 11.82
C GLN A 50 -2.43 -0.19 10.56
N LYS A 51 -3.44 0.48 9.98
CA LYS A 51 -3.28 1.35 8.80
C LYS A 51 -2.38 2.56 9.10
N GLN A 52 -2.55 3.21 10.24
CA GLN A 52 -1.69 4.32 10.66
C GLN A 52 -0.23 3.89 10.80
N ILE A 53 0.03 2.72 11.41
CA ILE A 53 1.38 2.16 11.54
C ILE A 53 1.96 1.85 10.15
N PHE A 54 1.17 1.22 9.27
CA PHE A 54 1.60 0.90 7.91
C PHE A 54 1.99 2.17 7.13
N ASP A 55 1.18 3.22 7.17
CA ASP A 55 1.46 4.48 6.49
C ASP A 55 2.68 5.20 7.06
N LEU A 56 2.84 5.17 8.38
CA LEU A 56 4.03 5.71 9.04
C LEU A 56 5.29 4.95 8.63
N MET A 57 5.26 3.62 8.62
CA MET A 57 6.39 2.81 8.18
C MET A 57 6.71 3.03 6.70
N HIS A 58 5.69 3.16 5.84
CA HIS A 58 5.88 3.45 4.43
C HIS A 58 6.51 4.85 4.21
N SER A 59 5.96 5.89 4.84
CA SER A 59 6.49 7.27 4.74
C SER A 59 7.91 7.43 5.26
N ARG A 60 8.34 6.58 6.20
CA ARG A 60 9.74 6.50 6.68
C ARG A 60 10.65 5.60 5.84
N GLY A 61 10.14 5.00 4.76
CA GLY A 61 10.88 4.08 3.90
C GLY A 61 11.15 2.69 4.53
N TRP A 62 10.48 2.37 5.64
CA TRP A 62 10.66 1.10 6.36
C TRP A 62 9.75 -0.02 5.86
N TYR A 63 8.72 0.34 5.09
CA TYR A 63 7.85 -0.58 4.38
C TYR A 63 7.78 -0.19 2.90
N PRO A 64 8.67 -0.71 2.04
CA PRO A 64 8.68 -0.37 0.62
C PRO A 64 7.45 -0.96 -0.07
N LEU A 65 6.83 -0.17 -0.94
CA LEU A 65 5.70 -0.59 -1.76
C LEU A 65 6.07 -0.43 -3.22
N ASP A 66 5.60 -1.35 -4.06
CA ASP A 66 5.67 -1.17 -5.51
C ASP A 66 4.77 0.02 -5.89
N PRO A 67 5.27 0.99 -6.69
CA PRO A 67 4.47 2.10 -7.21
C PRO A 67 3.15 1.69 -7.86
N VAL A 68 3.06 0.47 -8.42
CA VAL A 68 1.81 -0.11 -8.94
C VAL A 68 0.69 -0.09 -7.87
N PHE A 69 1.03 -0.32 -6.61
CA PHE A 69 0.08 -0.51 -5.51
C PHE A 69 -0.13 0.74 -4.65
N THR A 70 0.66 1.81 -4.84
CA THR A 70 0.56 3.04 -4.03
C THR A 70 -0.43 4.06 -4.58
N GLY A 71 -1.08 3.75 -5.72
CA GLY A 71 -1.98 4.69 -6.41
C GLY A 71 -1.26 5.93 -6.95
N THR A 72 0.07 5.95 -6.90
CA THR A 72 0.89 6.98 -7.53
C THR A 72 0.80 6.76 -9.04
N PRO A 73 0.45 7.79 -9.84
CA PRO A 73 0.40 7.63 -11.28
C PRO A 73 1.75 7.12 -11.78
N MET A 74 1.76 5.92 -12.36
CA MET A 74 2.90 5.42 -13.11
C MET A 74 3.28 6.47 -14.16
N GLY A 75 4.50 6.99 -14.09
CA GLY A 75 5.04 7.83 -15.15
C GLY A 75 5.04 7.07 -16.49
N PRO A 76 5.14 7.78 -17.63
CA PRO A 76 5.07 7.19 -18.97
C PRO A 76 6.11 6.08 -19.25
N GLU A 77 7.10 5.90 -18.36
CA GLU A 77 8.15 4.88 -18.47
C GLU A 77 7.75 3.48 -17.97
N ALA A 78 6.67 3.33 -17.20
CA ALA A 78 6.35 2.03 -16.59
C ALA A 78 5.43 1.13 -17.43
N THR A 79 4.84 1.63 -18.51
CA THR A 79 4.12 0.78 -19.48
C THR A 79 5.10 0.20 -20.50
N ASN A 80 6.04 -0.61 -20.05
CA ASN A 80 6.93 -1.37 -20.94
C ASN A 80 6.22 -2.62 -21.51
N ILE A 81 4.92 -2.49 -21.83
CA ILE A 81 4.21 -3.46 -22.65
C ILE A 81 4.63 -3.17 -24.09
N ARG A 82 5.71 -3.83 -24.52
CA ARG A 82 6.13 -3.88 -25.92
C ARG A 82 4.96 -4.42 -26.76
N GLY A 83 4.30 -3.54 -27.49
CA GLY A 83 3.41 -3.92 -28.60
C GLY A 83 4.22 -4.62 -29.70
N PRO A 84 3.59 -5.48 -30.51
CA PRO A 84 4.31 -6.28 -31.50
C PRO A 84 4.90 -5.37 -32.58
N GLU A 85 6.16 -5.65 -32.91
CA GLU A 85 7.00 -4.97 -33.89
C GLU A 85 6.31 -4.72 -35.25
N GLY A 86 6.56 -3.55 -35.86
CA GLY A 86 6.23 -3.22 -37.25
C GLY A 86 7.17 -2.13 -37.81
N PRO A 87 7.58 -2.18 -39.10
CA PRO A 87 8.96 -1.94 -39.49
C PRO A 87 9.31 -0.50 -39.93
N MET A 88 10.57 -0.14 -39.67
CA MET A 88 11.46 0.82 -40.36
C MET A 88 10.87 2.01 -41.15
N GLY A 89 11.30 3.22 -40.81
CA GLY A 89 11.11 4.37 -41.71
C GLY A 89 11.71 5.72 -41.30
N ARG A 90 13.05 5.82 -41.37
CA ARG A 90 13.86 7.04 -41.67
C ARG A 90 14.00 8.19 -40.64
N MET A 91 15.29 8.40 -40.33
CA MET A 91 15.99 9.65 -39.92
C MET A 91 15.53 10.87 -40.77
N ALA A 92 15.52 12.13 -40.30
CA ALA A 92 16.67 12.96 -39.91
C ALA A 92 16.19 14.35 -39.38
N PRO A 93 17.09 15.26 -38.92
CA PRO A 93 16.83 16.31 -37.93
C PRO A 93 16.74 17.76 -38.47
N GLY A 94 16.16 18.65 -37.66
CA GLY A 94 16.67 20.03 -37.49
C GLY A 94 15.93 21.19 -38.16
N MET A 95 16.01 22.32 -37.44
CA MET A 95 15.94 23.75 -37.84
C MET A 95 14.67 24.53 -37.46
N GLY A 96 14.94 25.65 -36.78
CA GLY A 96 14.02 26.55 -36.11
C GLY A 96 13.29 27.55 -37.02
N PRO A 97 12.89 28.72 -36.51
CA PRO A 97 11.52 29.20 -36.58
C PRO A 97 11.26 30.20 -37.72
N ALA A 98 10.00 30.38 -38.10
CA ALA A 98 9.53 31.62 -38.70
C ALA A 98 8.03 31.86 -38.41
N GLN A 99 7.77 33.02 -37.82
CA GLN A 99 6.48 33.68 -37.67
C GLN A 99 5.86 33.94 -39.05
N MET A 100 4.53 33.93 -39.17
CA MET A 100 3.65 35.10 -39.42
C MET A 100 2.22 34.72 -39.04
#